data_AF-A0A5J9SDJ5-F1
#
_entry.id   AF-A0A5J9SDJ5-F1
#
_cell.length_a   1.000
_cell.length_b   1.000
_cell.length_c   1.000
_cell.angle_alpha   90.00
_cell.angle_beta   90.00
_cell.angle_gamma   90.00
#
_symmetry.space_group_name_H-M   'P 1'
#
loop_
_entity.id
_entity.type
_entity.pdbx_description
1 polymer ?
#
loop_
_entity_poly.entity_id
_entity_poly.type
_entity_poly.pdbx_seq_one_letter_code
_entity_poly.pdbx_strand_id
1 'polypeptide(L)' 'MVAFCHLDTSKWNPGHPAFEVLHTRPGATPVCHFMPYGNLAFIKTKGITASLAS' A
#
# COMPACT_ATOMS: atom_id res chain seq x y z
N MET A 1 -14.43 5.62 4.98
CA MET A 1 -13.34 4.61 5.05
C MET A 1 -12.53 4.73 3.77
N VAL A 2 -11.20 4.81 3.84
CA VAL A 2 -10.32 4.90 2.65
C VAL A 2 -9.42 3.67 2.62
N ALA A 3 -9.20 3.12 1.43
CA ALA A 3 -8.22 2.05 1.23
C ALA A 3 -6.87 2.65 0.84
N PHE A 4 -5.81 2.19 1.50
CA PHE A 4 -4.43 2.44 1.11
C PHE A 4 -3.86 1.20 0.46
N CYS A 5 -3.13 1.40 -0.63
CA CYS A 5 -2.46 0.33 -1.36
C CYS A 5 -0.96 0.59 -1.40
N HIS A 6 -0.19 -0.45 -1.08
CA HIS A 6 1.26 -0.50 -1.23
C HIS A 6 1.57 -1.21 -2.54
N LEU A 7 1.88 -0.41 -3.56
CA LEU A 7 2.10 -0.90 -4.92
C LEU A 7 3.46 -1.60 -5.09
N ASP A 8 4.46 -1.18 -4.31
CA ASP A 8 5.78 -1.80 -4.27
C ASP A 8 6.05 -2.34 -2.87
N THR A 9 5.94 -3.66 -2.74
CA THR A 9 6.23 -4.42 -1.51
C THR A 9 7.57 -5.14 -1.59
N SER A 10 8.39 -4.91 -2.62
CA SER A 10 9.67 -5.62 -2.83
C SER A 10 10.65 -5.49 -1.67
N LYS A 11 10.57 -4.36 -0.95
CA LYS A 11 11.43 -4.03 0.19
C LYS A 11 10.84 -4.40 1.55
N TRP A 12 9.65 -5.02 1.57
CA TRP A 12 9.04 -5.46 2.82
C TRP A 12 9.76 -6.70 3.34
N ASN A 13 9.72 -6.89 4.65
CA ASN A 13 10.24 -8.12 5.27
C ASN A 13 9.53 -9.34 4.65
N PRO A 14 10.25 -10.34 4.12
CA PRO A 14 9.64 -11.57 3.60
C PRO A 14 8.73 -12.28 4.61
N GLY A 15 8.99 -12.13 5.92
CA GLY A 15 8.13 -12.63 7.00
C GLY A 15 6.98 -11.69 7.40
N HIS A 16 6.62 -10.71 6.58
CA HIS A 16 5.50 -9.80 6.88
C HIS A 16 4.16 -10.56 6.84
N PRO A 17 3.28 -10.46 7.86
CA PRO A 17 2.05 -11.25 7.94
C PRO A 17 1.11 -11.12 6.74
N ALA A 18 1.14 -9.97 6.05
CA ALA A 18 0.36 -9.77 4.82
C ALA A 18 0.67 -10.82 3.73
N PHE A 19 1.91 -11.32 3.68
CA PHE A 19 2.32 -12.33 2.70
C PHE A 19 1.75 -13.72 3.02
N GLU A 20 1.59 -14.03 4.30
CA GLU A 20 0.93 -15.25 4.75
C GLU A 20 -0.58 -15.20 4.46
N VAL A 21 -1.24 -14.11 4.86
CA VAL A 21 -2.69 -13.92 4.70
C VAL A 21 -3.11 -13.90 3.23
N LEU A 22 -2.33 -13.21 2.38
CA LEU A 22 -2.65 -13.05 0.96
C LEU A 22 -1.98 -14.11 0.08
N HIS A 23 -1.25 -15.06 0.67
CA HIS A 23 -0.49 -16.09 -0.05
C HIS A 23 0.38 -15.52 -1.19
N THR A 24 1.10 -14.43 -0.90
CA THR A 24 1.96 -13.73 -1.86
C THR A 24 3.37 -13.54 -1.31
N ARG A 25 4.25 -12.91 -2.07
CA ARG A 25 5.66 -12.67 -1.71
C ARG A 25 6.07 -11.21 -1.99
N PRO A 26 7.15 -10.71 -1.36
CA PRO A 26 7.63 -9.35 -1.62
C PRO A 26 7.76 -9.04 -3.12
N GLY A 27 7.13 -7.94 -3.55
CA GLY A 27 7.21 -7.43 -4.91
C GLY A 27 6.39 -8.17 -5.96
N ALA A 28 5.63 -9.21 -5.60
CA ALA A 28 4.79 -9.93 -6.56
C ALA A 28 3.46 -9.23 -6.83
N THR A 29 2.78 -8.76 -5.78
CA THR A 29 1.46 -8.11 -5.88
C THR A 29 1.38 -6.91 -4.95
N PRO A 30 0.59 -5.88 -5.31
CA PRO A 30 0.22 -4.83 -4.38
C PRO A 30 -0.53 -5.38 -3.16
N VAL A 31 -0.35 -4.74 -2.01
CA VAL A 31 -1.06 -5.07 -0.77
C VAL A 31 -1.91 -3.87 -0.36
N CYS A 32 -3.23 -4.05 -0.17
CA CYS A 32 -4.15 -2.98 0.22
C CYS A 32 -4.82 -3.24 1.56
N HIS A 33 -5.11 -2.18 2.32
CA HIS A 33 -5.87 -2.25 3.58
C HIS A 33 -6.73 -1.01 3.78
N PHE A 34 -7.83 -1.16 4.52
CA PHE A 34 -8.65 -0.03 4.94
C PHE A 34 -8.03 0.64 6.17
N MET A 35 -8.05 1.97 6.18
CA MET A 35 -7.60 2.76 7.31
C MET A 35 -8.82 3.30 8.09
N PRO A 36 -8.89 3.08 9.41
CA PRO A 36 -9.95 3.64 10.23
C PRO A 36 -9.85 5.17 10.30
N TYR A 37 -10.98 5.81 10.57
CA TYR A 37 -11.05 7.27 10.68
C TYR A 37 -10.10 7.79 11.78
N GLY A 38 -9.45 8.94 11.55
CA GLY A 38 -8.53 9.57 12.50
C GLY A 38 -7.09 9.04 12.49
N ASN A 39 -6.75 8.06 11.65
CA ASN A 39 -5.37 7.63 11.46
C ASN A 39 -4.65 8.57 10.49
N LEU A 40 -3.41 8.93 10.80
CA LEU A 40 -2.57 9.78 9.94
C LEU A 40 -1.73 8.92 9.00
N ALA A 41 -1.77 9.22 7.71
CA ALA A 41 -0.93 8.61 6.69
C ALA A 41 0.07 9.62 6.14
N PHE A 42 1.36 9.30 6.20
CA PHE A 42 2.41 10.11 5.57
C PHE A 42 2.67 9.58 4.16
N ILE A 43 2.26 10.33 3.15
CA ILE A 43 2.51 10.01 1.75
C ILE A 43 3.73 10.79 1.25
N LYS A 44 4.60 10.13 0.48
CA LYS A 44 5.62 10.86 -0.30
C LYS A 44 4.96 11.41 -1.56
N THR A 45 4.75 12.71 -1.60
CA THR A 45 4.37 13.41 -2.83
C THR A 45 5.57 13.42 -3.78
N LYS A 46 5.55 12.56 -4.81
CA LYS A 46 6.28 12.88 -6.05
C LYS A 46 5.55 14.10 -6.64
N GLY A 47 6.28 15.15 -7.00
CA GLY A 47 5.70 16.44 -7.43
C GLY A 47 4.45 16.27 -8.31
N ILE A 48 3.42 17.06 -8.02
CA ILE A 48 2.10 17.00 -8.64
C ILE A 48 2.20 16.95 -10.16
N THR A 49 2.01 15.76 -10.74
CA THR A 49 1.19 15.59 -11.93
C THR A 49 -0.01 14.78 -11.48
N ALA A 50 -0.97 15.49 -10.89
CA ALA A 50 -2.31 14.98 -10.68
C ALA A 50 -2.90 14.66 -12.06
N SER A 51 -2.70 13.44 -12.56
CA SER A 51 -3.68 12.83 -13.46
C SER A 51 -4.89 12.51 -12.59
N LEU A 52 -5.74 13.52 -12.40
CA LEU A 52 -7.18 13.33 -12.30
C LEU A 52 -7.57 12.55 -13.57
N ALA A 53 -7.53 11.22 -13.49
CA ALA A 53 -8.30 10.41 -14.40
C ALA A 53 -9.75 10.53 -13.93
N SER A 54 -10.54 11.19 -14.79
CA SER A 54 -11.97 11.46 -14.71
C SER A 54 -12.81 10.33 -14.13
#